data_AF-A0A843JKL2-F1
#
_entry.id   AF-A0A843JKL2-F1
#
_cell.length_a   1.000
_cell.length_b   1.000
_cell.length_c   1.000
_cell.angle_alpha   90.00
_cell.angle_beta   90.00
_cell.angle_gamma   90.00
#
_symmetry.space_group_name_H-M   'P 1'
#
loop_
_entity.id
_entity.type
_entity.pdbx_description
1 polymer ?
#
loop_
_entity_poly.entity_id
_entity_poly.type
_entity_poly.pdbx_seq_one_letter_code
_entity_poly.pdbx_strand_id
1 'polypeptide(L)'
;MSGNRLNKGTSGNGSDRSVIMPFAVIALLVMASAMVLLVDDGVQVEAEGGSCGSGLTWELSGDTLKISKTGEGTGEMTDFHKDNKPPWYEKDYSKAVIGDGVKSIGTYAFRESKMVEITIADSVAAIGEGAFALCGSLEEIEVPASVKAIEYGTFLKCVKLEVVNLPRTLTSIGEDAFYGCHSLPYVELPADLEVIGEQAFADCQSLITALIPSKVKEIGPCAYADCPYLQYALFMPGCTMIAEAMFYMSNGLEMVYIPSTVKDIGESAFDSVAFYDNDGTTLLSYKDLPGYEYKGGNEKLVRVSERSIIIAEGECGNGVTWTYDDAGNLVISKTGSGNGAMWDYDTKEKKTPWYQQGFQVNTVLINDGVTSIGNYALNGAATLTYVSIPSTVKTIGDKAFAYCVQLSEIEIPEGVTSIGANVFDWCMKLSDVSLPSTLETFGDKAFSGCRNLEEITIPGSLKN
;
A
#
# COMPACT_ATOMS: atom_id res chain seq x y z
N MET A 1 12.28 41.36 20.83
CA MET A 1 12.02 42.74 20.33
C MET A 1 12.99 43.00 19.18
N SER A 2 12.54 43.71 18.13
CA SER A 2 13.29 44.09 16.88
C SER A 2 14.09 43.00 16.15
N GLY A 3 13.91 42.69 14.86
CA GLY A 3 12.99 43.23 13.85
C GLY A 3 13.73 43.79 12.62
N ASN A 4 13.58 43.11 11.46
CA ASN A 4 13.65 43.62 10.08
C ASN A 4 13.36 42.40 9.15
N ARG A 5 12.17 42.23 8.56
CA ARG A 5 11.55 42.91 7.40
C ARG A 5 12.32 42.81 6.08
N LEU A 6 11.71 42.14 5.10
CA LEU A 6 11.69 42.57 3.70
C LEU A 6 10.41 42.14 2.97
N ASN A 7 9.98 42.98 2.01
CA ASN A 7 8.69 43.00 1.29
C ASN A 7 8.85 44.05 0.13
N LYS A 8 8.02 44.20 -0.91
CA LYS A 8 6.69 43.66 -1.27
C LYS A 8 6.47 43.74 -2.79
N GLY A 9 5.81 42.76 -3.40
CA GLY A 9 5.31 42.88 -4.80
C GLY A 9 4.33 41.77 -5.17
N THR A 10 3.02 41.89 -5.00
CA THR A 10 2.02 42.59 -5.86
C THR A 10 1.92 42.03 -7.28
N SER A 11 0.74 41.75 -7.86
CA SER A 11 -0.64 41.73 -7.35
C SER A 11 -1.57 41.19 -8.45
N GLY A 12 -2.59 40.40 -8.11
CA GLY A 12 -3.61 39.97 -9.08
C GLY A 12 -4.93 39.63 -8.40
N ASN A 13 -5.90 40.56 -8.42
CA ASN A 13 -7.29 40.24 -8.08
C ASN A 13 -7.92 39.50 -9.28
N GLY A 14 -7.89 38.17 -9.23
CA GLY A 14 -8.78 37.32 -10.00
C GLY A 14 -9.87 36.79 -9.07
N SER A 15 -11.13 36.96 -9.44
CA SER A 15 -12.26 36.41 -8.69
C SER A 15 -12.41 34.93 -9.00
N ASP A 16 -11.74 34.06 -8.25
CA ASP A 16 -11.86 32.62 -8.45
C ASP A 16 -12.99 32.00 -7.63
N ARG A 17 -13.85 31.27 -8.35
CA ARG A 17 -14.85 30.37 -7.78
C ARG A 17 -14.22 28.98 -7.70
N SER A 18 -13.48 28.68 -6.65
CA SER A 18 -13.14 27.29 -6.32
C SER A 18 -14.12 26.74 -5.28
N VAL A 19 -14.67 25.58 -5.62
CA VAL A 19 -15.79 24.92 -4.95
C VAL A 19 -15.49 24.67 -3.48
N ILE A 20 -16.29 25.27 -2.58
CA ILE A 20 -16.50 24.71 -1.25
C ILE A 20 -17.57 23.63 -1.39
N MET A 21 -17.20 22.37 -1.16
CA MET A 21 -18.12 21.40 -0.58
C MET A 21 -17.42 20.67 0.58
N PRO A 22 -18.02 20.64 1.78
CA PRO A 22 -17.41 20.04 2.95
C PRO A 22 -17.94 18.63 3.22
N PHE A 23 -17.09 17.74 3.73
CA PHE A 23 -17.57 16.72 4.68
C PHE A 23 -16.64 16.68 5.90
N ALA A 24 -17.13 17.29 6.98
CA ALA A 24 -16.56 17.12 8.30
C ALA A 24 -17.13 15.82 8.89
N VAL A 25 -16.25 14.87 9.24
CA VAL A 25 -16.63 13.74 10.09
C VAL A 25 -16.81 14.25 11.52
N ILE A 26 -18.04 14.59 11.87
CA ILE A 26 -18.41 14.90 13.26
C ILE A 26 -18.63 13.58 14.00
N ALA A 27 -17.69 13.24 14.87
CA ALA A 27 -17.96 12.27 15.92
C ALA A 27 -18.97 12.87 16.92
N LEU A 28 -20.20 12.36 16.94
CA LEU A 28 -21.19 12.70 17.98
C LEU A 28 -21.78 11.44 18.61
N LEU A 29 -21.38 11.18 19.85
CA LEU A 29 -21.90 10.12 20.69
C LEU A 29 -23.21 10.60 21.35
N VAL A 30 -24.37 10.01 21.02
CA VAL A 30 -25.62 10.20 21.79
C VAL A 30 -26.36 8.88 21.91
N MET A 31 -26.82 8.57 23.13
CA MET A 31 -27.54 7.33 23.45
C MET A 31 -29.01 7.34 22.97
N ALA A 32 -29.59 6.14 22.94
CA ALA A 32 -30.94 5.85 22.51
C ALA A 32 -32.06 6.67 23.18
N SER A 33 -33.04 7.11 22.38
CA SER A 33 -34.46 6.80 22.59
C SER A 33 -35.25 7.12 21.31
N ALA A 34 -36.40 6.48 21.12
CA ALA A 34 -37.22 6.62 19.92
C ALA A 34 -37.73 8.07 19.73
N MET A 35 -37.60 8.61 18.51
CA MET A 35 -38.20 9.88 18.13
C MET A 35 -38.84 9.77 16.74
N VAL A 36 -40.17 9.78 16.72
CA VAL A 36 -40.99 9.86 15.50
C VAL A 36 -40.80 11.24 14.86
N LEU A 37 -40.48 11.26 13.56
CA LEU A 37 -40.54 12.47 12.73
C LEU A 37 -41.69 12.38 11.73
N LEU A 38 -42.47 13.45 11.70
CA LEU A 38 -43.67 13.74 10.92
C LEU A 38 -43.65 15.27 10.73
N VAL A 39 -43.90 15.89 9.57
CA VAL A 39 -44.30 15.44 8.21
C VAL A 39 -43.72 16.48 7.22
N ASP A 40 -43.46 16.12 5.96
CA ASP A 40 -44.29 16.65 4.86
C ASP A 40 -44.23 15.72 3.62
N ASP A 41 -45.40 15.53 2.99
CA ASP A 41 -45.66 14.71 1.80
C ASP A 41 -45.16 13.23 1.77
N GLY A 42 -45.80 12.42 2.61
CA GLY A 42 -46.67 11.39 2.07
C GLY A 42 -46.10 10.01 1.67
N VAL A 43 -44.79 9.76 1.82
CA VAL A 43 -44.25 8.38 1.80
C VAL A 43 -43.46 8.12 3.08
N GLN A 44 -44.08 7.42 4.03
CA GLN A 44 -43.35 6.72 5.09
C GLN A 44 -42.61 5.57 4.41
N VAL A 45 -41.31 5.72 4.18
CA VAL A 45 -40.45 4.58 3.88
C VAL A 45 -40.25 3.83 5.19
N GLU A 46 -41.11 2.84 5.44
CA GLU A 46 -40.96 1.96 6.61
C GLU A 46 -39.60 1.27 6.52
N ALA A 47 -38.75 1.47 7.55
CA ALA A 47 -37.45 0.82 7.60
C ALA A 47 -37.64 -0.70 7.70
N GLU A 48 -37.11 -1.43 6.72
CA GLU A 48 -37.18 -2.89 6.71
C GLU A 48 -36.01 -3.45 7.52
N GLY A 49 -36.22 -4.50 8.30
CA GLY A 49 -35.16 -5.07 9.12
C GLY A 49 -35.48 -6.44 9.67
N GLY A 50 -34.47 -7.07 10.27
CA GLY A 50 -34.57 -8.42 10.83
C GLY A 50 -33.25 -8.88 11.45
N SER A 51 -33.16 -10.16 11.80
CA SER A 51 -31.91 -10.77 12.29
C SER A 51 -30.99 -11.20 11.14
N CYS A 52 -29.67 -11.07 11.32
CA CYS A 52 -28.66 -11.51 10.34
C CYS A 52 -27.47 -12.26 10.97
N GLY A 53 -27.60 -12.71 12.21
CA GLY A 53 -26.53 -13.38 12.94
C GLY A 53 -26.85 -13.60 14.41
N SER A 54 -25.89 -14.18 15.11
CA SER A 54 -25.95 -14.43 16.56
C SER A 54 -25.91 -13.11 17.32
N GLY A 55 -27.08 -12.55 17.61
CA GLY A 55 -27.17 -11.24 18.25
C GLY A 55 -26.92 -10.05 17.32
N LEU A 56 -27.17 -10.22 16.02
CA LEU A 56 -27.10 -9.15 15.02
C LEU A 56 -28.46 -8.87 14.40
N THR A 57 -28.75 -7.59 14.19
CA THR A 57 -29.89 -7.12 13.40
C THR A 57 -29.42 -6.27 12.23
N TRP A 58 -30.16 -6.33 11.12
CA TRP A 58 -30.02 -5.41 10.00
C TRP A 58 -31.24 -4.49 9.90
N GLU A 59 -31.01 -3.29 9.38
CA GLU A 59 -32.02 -2.27 9.08
C GLU A 59 -31.65 -1.60 7.75
N LEU A 60 -32.59 -1.49 6.83
CA LEU A 60 -32.47 -0.72 5.60
C LEU A 60 -33.35 0.51 5.73
N SER A 61 -32.72 1.69 5.77
CA SER A 61 -33.41 2.97 5.88
C SER A 61 -32.94 3.91 4.77
N GLY A 62 -33.85 4.21 3.83
CA GLY A 62 -33.50 4.91 2.60
C GLY A 62 -32.50 4.11 1.78
N ASP A 63 -31.30 4.67 1.59
CA ASP A 63 -30.23 4.12 0.76
C ASP A 63 -29.08 3.48 1.58
N THR A 64 -29.30 3.29 2.89
CA THR A 64 -28.29 2.76 3.82
C THR A 64 -28.75 1.48 4.49
N LEU A 65 -28.01 0.40 4.24
CA LEU A 65 -28.09 -0.86 4.97
C LEU A 65 -27.17 -0.80 6.19
N LYS A 66 -27.72 -0.96 7.39
CA LYS A 66 -26.98 -0.94 8.65
C LYS A 66 -27.08 -2.29 9.35
N ILE A 67 -25.95 -2.90 9.69
CA ILE A 67 -25.86 -4.07 10.57
C ILE A 67 -25.43 -3.58 11.95
N SER A 68 -26.15 -3.98 13.00
CA SER A 68 -25.90 -3.55 14.38
C SER A 68 -25.91 -4.72 15.35
N LYS A 69 -25.05 -4.65 16.37
CA LYS A 69 -25.01 -5.59 17.50
C LYS A 69 -26.19 -5.32 18.45
N THR A 70 -26.91 -6.38 18.83
CA THR A 70 -27.92 -6.31 19.91
C THR A 70 -27.27 -6.57 21.28
N GLY A 71 -28.00 -6.33 22.37
CA GLY A 71 -27.48 -6.54 23.73
C GLY A 71 -27.14 -7.99 24.11
N GLU A 72 -27.49 -8.98 23.27
CA GLU A 72 -27.32 -10.42 23.53
C GLU A 72 -26.67 -11.10 22.31
N GLY A 73 -26.09 -12.30 22.46
CA GLY A 73 -25.44 -13.05 21.36
C GLY A 73 -23.98 -12.64 21.06
N THR A 74 -23.29 -13.42 20.23
CA THR A 74 -21.83 -13.34 20.00
C THR A 74 -21.39 -12.16 19.12
N GLY A 75 -22.26 -11.67 18.23
CA GLY A 75 -21.95 -10.65 17.24
C GLY A 75 -21.44 -11.21 15.92
N GLU A 76 -21.53 -12.51 15.71
CA GLU A 76 -21.14 -13.19 14.47
C GLU A 76 -22.28 -13.14 13.46
N MET A 77 -21.98 -12.72 12.23
CA MET A 77 -22.92 -12.73 11.11
C MET A 77 -23.09 -14.15 10.57
N THR A 78 -24.30 -14.48 10.10
CA THR A 78 -24.59 -15.77 9.47
C THR A 78 -23.82 -15.93 8.17
N ASP A 79 -23.28 -17.12 7.90
CA ASP A 79 -22.76 -17.49 6.58
C ASP A 79 -23.89 -17.73 5.58
N PHE A 80 -23.74 -17.16 4.39
CA PHE A 80 -24.73 -17.25 3.31
C PHE A 80 -24.22 -18.16 2.19
N HIS A 81 -25.16 -18.66 1.39
CA HIS A 81 -24.89 -19.55 0.25
C HIS A 81 -26.05 -19.47 -0.75
N LYS A 82 -25.94 -20.18 -1.88
CA LYS A 82 -26.95 -20.14 -2.96
C LYS A 82 -28.40 -20.34 -2.49
N ASP A 83 -28.60 -21.24 -1.53
CA ASP A 83 -29.91 -21.60 -0.97
C ASP A 83 -30.30 -20.79 0.29
N ASN A 84 -29.38 -20.00 0.84
CA ASN A 84 -29.59 -19.12 2.00
C ASN A 84 -28.92 -17.77 1.71
N LYS A 85 -29.64 -16.91 0.99
CA LYS A 85 -29.16 -15.57 0.61
C LYS A 85 -29.23 -14.59 1.81
N PRO A 86 -28.37 -13.56 1.85
CA PRO A 86 -28.51 -12.51 2.85
C PRO A 86 -29.87 -11.80 2.70
N PRO A 87 -30.50 -11.33 3.81
CA PRO A 87 -31.81 -10.68 3.77
C PRO A 87 -31.89 -9.47 2.83
N TRP A 88 -30.73 -8.84 2.58
CA TRP A 88 -30.57 -7.68 1.71
C TRP A 88 -30.18 -8.01 0.25
N TYR A 89 -30.10 -9.29 -0.15
CA TYR A 89 -29.60 -9.68 -1.49
C TYR A 89 -30.40 -9.04 -2.65
N GLU A 90 -31.72 -8.89 -2.52
CA GLU A 90 -32.59 -8.30 -3.56
C GLU A 90 -32.93 -6.83 -3.28
N LYS A 91 -32.23 -6.19 -2.35
CA LYS A 91 -32.47 -4.79 -1.96
C LYS A 91 -31.57 -3.84 -2.76
N ASP A 92 -32.09 -2.66 -3.01
CA ASP A 92 -31.34 -1.57 -3.64
C ASP A 92 -30.81 -0.66 -2.52
N TYR A 93 -29.49 -0.56 -2.39
CA TYR A 93 -28.79 0.32 -1.46
C TYR A 93 -27.39 0.62 -1.99
N SER A 94 -26.92 1.86 -1.79
CA SER A 94 -25.57 2.31 -2.17
C SER A 94 -24.60 2.31 -0.99
N LYS A 95 -25.09 2.32 0.25
CA LYS A 95 -24.25 2.40 1.46
C LYS A 95 -24.47 1.23 2.41
N ALA A 96 -23.39 0.64 2.91
CA ALA A 96 -23.40 -0.34 4.00
C ALA A 96 -22.67 0.18 5.25
N VAL A 97 -23.18 -0.14 6.44
CA VAL A 97 -22.54 0.21 7.73
C VAL A 97 -22.54 -0.99 8.66
N ILE A 98 -21.36 -1.53 8.95
CA ILE A 98 -21.14 -2.63 9.89
C ILE A 98 -20.75 -2.03 11.25
N GLY A 99 -21.73 -1.88 12.13
CA GLY A 99 -21.58 -1.12 13.37
C GLY A 99 -20.83 -1.85 14.49
N ASP A 100 -20.52 -1.10 15.55
CA ASP A 100 -19.80 -1.58 16.73
C ASP A 100 -20.40 -2.86 17.32
N GLY A 101 -19.50 -3.77 17.72
CA GLY A 101 -19.84 -5.02 18.38
C GLY A 101 -20.08 -6.19 17.42
N VAL A 102 -20.21 -5.95 16.10
CA VAL A 102 -20.12 -7.01 15.09
C VAL A 102 -18.70 -7.61 15.14
N LYS A 103 -18.61 -8.94 15.11
CA LYS A 103 -17.36 -9.73 15.28
C LYS A 103 -16.88 -10.38 14.00
N SER A 104 -17.79 -10.78 13.13
CA SER A 104 -17.47 -11.31 11.81
C SER A 104 -18.47 -10.82 10.77
N ILE A 105 -18.00 -10.66 9.54
CA ILE A 105 -18.84 -10.60 8.34
C ILE A 105 -18.91 -12.01 7.76
N GLY A 106 -20.12 -12.47 7.46
CA GLY A 106 -20.35 -13.84 7.02
C GLY A 106 -19.91 -14.09 5.57
N THR A 107 -19.67 -15.36 5.27
CA THR A 107 -19.42 -15.88 3.91
C THR A 107 -20.51 -15.38 2.95
N TYR A 108 -20.09 -14.84 1.81
CA TYR A 108 -20.94 -14.25 0.76
C TYR A 108 -21.95 -13.18 1.21
N ALA A 109 -21.76 -12.54 2.38
CA ALA A 109 -22.75 -11.63 2.97
C ALA A 109 -23.13 -10.41 2.13
N PHE A 110 -22.21 -9.87 1.32
CA PHE A 110 -22.46 -8.75 0.41
C PHE A 110 -22.15 -9.14 -1.04
N ARG A 111 -22.08 -10.43 -1.37
CA ARG A 111 -21.79 -10.91 -2.72
C ARG A 111 -22.82 -10.37 -3.71
N GLU A 112 -22.34 -9.82 -4.84
CA GLU A 112 -23.12 -9.13 -5.88
C GLU A 112 -23.84 -7.84 -5.40
N SER A 113 -23.41 -7.25 -4.28
CA SER A 113 -23.96 -5.97 -3.80
C SER A 113 -23.66 -4.82 -4.76
N LYS A 114 -24.62 -3.89 -4.88
CA LYS A 114 -24.48 -2.65 -5.64
C LYS A 114 -23.92 -1.49 -4.81
N MET A 115 -23.55 -1.73 -3.56
CA MET A 115 -23.00 -0.69 -2.68
C MET A 115 -21.73 -0.07 -3.27
N VAL A 116 -21.61 1.24 -3.07
CA VAL A 116 -20.48 2.09 -3.44
C VAL A 116 -19.60 2.34 -2.22
N GLU A 117 -20.22 2.56 -1.06
CA GLU A 117 -19.55 2.86 0.20
C GLU A 117 -19.84 1.77 1.25
N ILE A 118 -18.82 1.35 2.00
CA ILE A 118 -18.98 0.56 3.21
C ILE A 118 -18.13 1.11 4.36
N THR A 119 -18.68 1.17 5.56
CA THR A 119 -17.94 1.42 6.80
C THR A 119 -17.91 0.15 7.65
N ILE A 120 -16.74 -0.28 8.15
CA ILE A 120 -16.59 -1.47 8.99
C ILE A 120 -15.95 -1.11 10.33
N ALA A 121 -16.61 -1.42 11.44
CA ALA A 121 -16.08 -1.16 12.78
C ALA A 121 -14.91 -2.07 13.17
N ASP A 122 -13.95 -1.53 13.93
CA ASP A 122 -12.75 -2.21 14.47
C ASP A 122 -13.02 -3.52 15.23
N SER A 123 -14.26 -3.70 15.71
CA SER A 123 -14.67 -4.90 16.43
C SER A 123 -14.75 -6.16 15.56
N VAL A 124 -14.80 -5.99 14.23
CA VAL A 124 -14.82 -7.08 13.24
C VAL A 124 -13.41 -7.67 13.11
N ALA A 125 -13.28 -8.94 13.46
CA ALA A 125 -12.00 -9.67 13.47
C ALA A 125 -11.87 -10.69 12.32
N ALA A 126 -12.95 -10.96 11.57
CA ALA A 126 -12.96 -11.87 10.45
C ALA A 126 -13.94 -11.40 9.35
N ILE A 127 -13.56 -11.63 8.10
CA ILE A 127 -14.38 -11.38 6.91
C ILE A 127 -14.44 -12.71 6.15
N GLY A 128 -15.64 -13.25 5.96
CA GLY A 128 -15.82 -14.57 5.36
C GLY A 128 -15.46 -14.66 3.89
N GLU A 129 -15.41 -15.90 3.41
CA GLU A 129 -15.19 -16.26 2.01
C GLU A 129 -16.14 -15.48 1.09
N GLY A 130 -15.59 -14.86 0.04
CA GLY A 130 -16.36 -14.13 -0.97
C GLY A 130 -17.29 -13.05 -0.44
N ALA A 131 -17.08 -12.54 0.78
CA ALA A 131 -18.00 -11.62 1.45
C ALA A 131 -18.38 -10.40 0.60
N PHE A 132 -17.43 -9.89 -0.21
CA PHE A 132 -17.63 -8.76 -1.12
C PHE A 132 -17.47 -9.15 -2.61
N ALA A 133 -17.44 -10.45 -2.94
CA ALA A 133 -17.29 -10.89 -4.32
C ALA A 133 -18.35 -10.27 -5.24
N LEU A 134 -17.94 -9.79 -6.41
CA LEU A 134 -18.78 -9.15 -7.43
C LEU A 134 -19.46 -7.84 -6.97
N CYS A 135 -18.92 -7.15 -5.95
CA CYS A 135 -19.33 -5.78 -5.62
C CYS A 135 -18.83 -4.79 -6.67
N GLY A 136 -19.38 -4.85 -7.89
CA GLY A 136 -18.93 -4.08 -9.05
C GLY A 136 -19.16 -2.56 -8.99
N SER A 137 -19.66 -2.06 -7.86
CA SER A 137 -19.84 -0.63 -7.58
C SER A 137 -18.95 -0.11 -6.44
N LEU A 138 -18.31 -0.99 -5.67
CA LEU A 138 -17.48 -0.64 -4.51
C LEU A 138 -16.18 0.02 -4.99
N GLU A 139 -15.91 1.23 -4.50
CA GLU A 139 -14.78 2.07 -4.95
C GLU A 139 -13.64 2.09 -3.92
N GLU A 140 -13.95 2.08 -2.61
CA GLU A 140 -12.97 2.06 -1.51
C GLU A 140 -13.39 1.08 -0.40
N ILE A 141 -12.42 0.42 0.24
CA ILE A 141 -12.63 -0.27 1.52
C ILE A 141 -11.44 -0.19 2.49
N GLU A 142 -11.74 0.10 3.75
CA GLU A 142 -10.83 -0.06 4.87
C GLU A 142 -11.07 -1.42 5.55
N VAL A 143 -10.06 -2.30 5.56
CA VAL A 143 -10.14 -3.60 6.23
C VAL A 143 -9.68 -3.44 7.71
N PRO A 144 -10.53 -3.75 8.71
CA PRO A 144 -10.24 -3.44 10.11
C PRO A 144 -8.93 -4.03 10.64
N ALA A 145 -8.26 -3.28 11.52
CA ALA A 145 -6.97 -3.63 12.12
C ALA A 145 -6.91 -5.02 12.81
N SER A 146 -8.07 -5.52 13.24
CA SER A 146 -8.26 -6.82 13.90
C SER A 146 -8.21 -8.02 12.94
N VAL A 147 -8.43 -7.82 11.64
CA VAL A 147 -8.49 -8.89 10.62
C VAL A 147 -7.11 -9.47 10.34
N LYS A 148 -7.02 -10.82 10.25
CA LYS A 148 -5.76 -11.57 10.07
C LYS A 148 -5.57 -12.19 8.70
N ALA A 149 -6.66 -12.46 7.99
CA ALA A 149 -6.65 -13.05 6.66
C ALA A 149 -7.68 -12.34 5.77
N ILE A 150 -7.37 -12.21 4.49
CA ILE A 150 -8.36 -12.05 3.44
C ILE A 150 -8.62 -13.47 2.92
N GLU A 151 -9.85 -13.94 3.00
CA GLU A 151 -10.22 -15.32 2.66
C GLU A 151 -10.43 -15.51 1.15
N TYR A 152 -10.74 -16.74 0.72
CA TYR A 152 -10.97 -17.06 -0.69
C TYR A 152 -11.97 -16.10 -1.34
N GLY A 153 -11.58 -15.51 -2.47
CA GLY A 153 -12.42 -14.66 -3.31
C GLY A 153 -13.04 -13.43 -2.62
N THR A 154 -12.56 -12.98 -1.45
CA THR A 154 -13.25 -11.95 -0.64
C THR A 154 -13.65 -10.71 -1.44
N PHE A 155 -12.79 -10.22 -2.34
CA PHE A 155 -13.03 -9.08 -3.24
C PHE A 155 -13.05 -9.47 -4.72
N LEU A 156 -13.18 -10.76 -5.05
CA LEU A 156 -13.25 -11.30 -6.42
C LEU A 156 -14.17 -10.44 -7.30
N LYS A 157 -13.61 -9.82 -8.34
CA LYS A 157 -14.33 -8.98 -9.32
C LYS A 157 -15.06 -7.77 -8.72
N CYS A 158 -14.48 -7.14 -7.69
CA CYS A 158 -14.78 -5.75 -7.36
C CYS A 158 -14.15 -4.83 -8.42
N VAL A 159 -14.71 -4.83 -9.63
CA VAL A 159 -14.10 -4.21 -10.83
C VAL A 159 -13.84 -2.71 -10.72
N LYS A 160 -14.48 -2.04 -9.76
CA LYS A 160 -14.35 -0.62 -9.45
C LYS A 160 -13.47 -0.28 -8.25
N LEU A 161 -12.96 -1.28 -7.54
CA LEU A 161 -12.18 -1.05 -6.31
C LEU A 161 -10.87 -0.36 -6.66
N GLU A 162 -10.76 0.92 -6.30
CA GLU A 162 -9.58 1.77 -6.53
C GLU A 162 -8.69 1.82 -5.30
N VAL A 163 -9.26 1.74 -4.10
CA VAL A 163 -8.54 1.82 -2.82
C VAL A 163 -8.89 0.64 -1.92
N VAL A 164 -7.87 -0.10 -1.46
CA VAL A 164 -7.99 -1.08 -0.39
C VAL A 164 -6.90 -0.89 0.65
N ASN A 165 -7.31 -0.53 1.86
CA ASN A 165 -6.39 -0.36 2.99
C ASN A 165 -6.32 -1.68 3.77
N LEU A 166 -5.20 -2.40 3.66
CA LEU A 166 -4.96 -3.67 4.35
C LEU A 166 -4.35 -3.43 5.74
N PRO A 167 -4.77 -4.17 6.79
CA PRO A 167 -4.27 -3.94 8.12
C PRO A 167 -2.84 -4.50 8.25
N ARG A 168 -1.96 -3.75 8.92
CA ARG A 168 -0.56 -4.16 9.20
C ARG A 168 -0.41 -5.51 9.92
N THR A 169 -1.49 -6.08 10.43
CA THR A 169 -1.49 -7.35 11.17
C THR A 169 -2.02 -8.55 10.37
N LEU A 170 -2.31 -8.34 9.08
CA LEU A 170 -2.69 -9.36 8.11
C LEU A 170 -1.50 -10.28 7.79
N THR A 171 -1.72 -11.60 7.83
CA THR A 171 -0.67 -12.62 7.59
C THR A 171 -0.88 -13.42 6.31
N SER A 172 -2.09 -13.40 5.73
CA SER A 172 -2.41 -14.16 4.52
C SER A 172 -3.46 -13.48 3.64
N ILE A 173 -3.27 -13.60 2.33
CA ILE A 173 -4.27 -13.27 1.30
C ILE A 173 -4.61 -14.56 0.56
N GLY A 174 -5.89 -14.92 0.52
CA GLY A 174 -6.38 -16.18 -0.05
C GLY A 174 -6.36 -16.24 -1.57
N GLU A 175 -6.71 -17.41 -2.08
CA GLU A 175 -6.93 -17.66 -3.51
C GLU A 175 -8.08 -16.77 -4.04
N ASP A 176 -7.97 -16.30 -5.29
CA ASP A 176 -8.93 -15.39 -5.95
C ASP A 176 -9.24 -14.06 -5.23
N ALA A 177 -8.55 -13.75 -4.12
CA ALA A 177 -8.97 -12.71 -3.16
C ALA A 177 -9.26 -11.34 -3.77
N PHE A 178 -8.46 -10.89 -4.75
CA PHE A 178 -8.63 -9.67 -5.54
C PHE A 178 -8.68 -9.95 -7.05
N TYR A 179 -8.92 -11.20 -7.48
CA TYR A 179 -9.01 -11.56 -8.90
C TYR A 179 -9.95 -10.60 -9.63
N GLY A 180 -9.52 -9.99 -10.73
CA GLY A 180 -10.37 -9.12 -11.55
C GLY A 180 -10.78 -7.81 -10.87
N CYS A 181 -10.01 -7.29 -9.91
CA CYS A 181 -10.16 -5.92 -9.42
C CYS A 181 -9.60 -4.92 -10.45
N HIS A 182 -10.38 -4.67 -11.51
CA HIS A 182 -9.92 -3.97 -12.72
C HIS A 182 -9.44 -2.54 -12.49
N SER A 183 -9.99 -1.81 -11.52
CA SER A 183 -9.57 -0.44 -11.19
C SER A 183 -8.37 -0.32 -10.23
N LEU A 184 -7.92 -1.41 -9.60
CA LEU A 184 -6.98 -1.36 -8.47
C LEU A 184 -5.55 -1.06 -8.96
N PRO A 185 -4.95 0.12 -8.67
CA PRO A 185 -3.67 0.52 -9.27
C PRO A 185 -2.45 0.05 -8.46
N TYR A 186 -2.64 -0.15 -7.15
CA TYR A 186 -1.62 -0.52 -6.18
C TYR A 186 -2.29 -1.17 -4.96
N VAL A 187 -1.55 -2.03 -4.26
CA VAL A 187 -1.93 -2.61 -2.97
C VAL A 187 -0.71 -2.62 -2.06
N GLU A 188 -0.78 -1.94 -0.91
CA GLU A 188 0.27 -2.04 0.11
C GLU A 188 0.18 -3.42 0.78
N LEU A 189 1.14 -4.30 0.48
CA LEU A 189 1.22 -5.60 1.16
C LEU A 189 1.92 -5.44 2.52
N PRO A 190 1.29 -5.86 3.63
CA PRO A 190 1.88 -5.70 4.96
C PRO A 190 3.21 -6.45 5.12
N ALA A 191 4.15 -5.83 5.85
CA ALA A 191 5.49 -6.37 6.06
C ALA A 191 5.53 -7.76 6.75
N ASP A 192 4.46 -8.10 7.49
CA ASP A 192 4.25 -9.39 8.18
C ASP A 192 3.49 -10.44 7.35
N LEU A 193 3.17 -10.15 6.08
CA LEU A 193 2.47 -11.09 5.19
C LEU A 193 3.34 -12.33 4.92
N GLU A 194 2.77 -13.52 5.11
CA GLU A 194 3.45 -14.80 4.92
C GLU A 194 2.97 -15.57 3.68
N VAL A 195 1.72 -15.38 3.26
CA VAL A 195 1.06 -16.14 2.19
C VAL A 195 0.32 -15.23 1.21
N ILE A 196 0.54 -15.43 -0.08
CA ILE A 196 -0.27 -14.90 -1.19
C ILE A 196 -0.86 -16.10 -1.95
N GLY A 197 -2.19 -16.20 -2.03
CA GLY A 197 -2.89 -17.33 -2.63
C GLY A 197 -2.79 -17.42 -4.16
N GLU A 198 -3.30 -18.53 -4.70
CA GLU A 198 -3.43 -18.72 -6.15
C GLU A 198 -4.31 -17.62 -6.77
N GLN A 199 -3.88 -17.05 -7.89
CA GLN A 199 -4.61 -16.02 -8.63
C GLN A 199 -5.02 -14.78 -7.81
N ALA A 200 -4.41 -14.56 -6.63
CA ALA A 200 -4.86 -13.57 -5.64
C ALA A 200 -5.02 -12.15 -6.19
N PHE A 201 -4.17 -11.73 -7.14
CA PHE A 201 -4.23 -10.45 -7.85
C PHE A 201 -4.26 -10.65 -9.38
N ALA A 202 -4.70 -11.81 -9.88
CA ALA A 202 -4.82 -12.05 -11.31
C ALA A 202 -5.90 -11.16 -11.95
N ASP A 203 -5.79 -10.88 -13.25
CA ASP A 203 -6.74 -10.02 -14.00
C ASP A 203 -6.87 -8.59 -13.40
N CYS A 204 -5.89 -8.09 -12.64
CA CYS A 204 -5.92 -6.72 -12.10
C CYS A 204 -5.50 -5.70 -13.17
N GLN A 205 -6.47 -5.28 -13.99
CA GLN A 205 -6.29 -4.47 -15.20
C GLN A 205 -5.71 -3.05 -14.99
N SER A 206 -5.55 -2.55 -13.77
CA SER A 206 -4.89 -1.25 -13.50
C SER A 206 -3.62 -1.36 -12.66
N LEU A 207 -3.31 -2.55 -12.13
CA LEU A 207 -2.23 -2.74 -11.15
C LEU A 207 -0.87 -2.45 -11.78
N ILE A 208 -0.09 -1.53 -11.19
CA ILE A 208 1.19 -1.05 -11.73
C ILE A 208 2.40 -1.76 -11.10
N THR A 209 2.30 -2.13 -9.81
CA THR A 209 3.43 -2.66 -9.03
C THR A 209 3.02 -3.86 -8.18
N ALA A 210 3.82 -4.93 -8.26
CA ALA A 210 3.78 -6.09 -7.37
C ALA A 210 5.02 -6.05 -6.45
N LEU A 211 4.86 -5.50 -5.26
CA LEU A 211 5.90 -5.48 -4.22
C LEU A 211 5.66 -6.65 -3.25
N ILE A 212 6.58 -7.62 -3.21
CA ILE A 212 6.43 -8.86 -2.44
C ILE A 212 7.26 -8.76 -1.13
N PRO A 213 6.64 -8.70 0.07
CA PRO A 213 7.34 -8.53 1.34
C PRO A 213 8.31 -9.67 1.70
N SER A 214 9.35 -9.34 2.45
CA SER A 214 10.47 -10.25 2.78
C SER A 214 10.07 -11.48 3.61
N LYS A 215 8.89 -11.48 4.22
CA LYS A 215 8.34 -12.59 5.02
C LYS A 215 7.41 -13.52 4.26
N VAL A 216 7.12 -13.24 2.98
CA VAL A 216 6.31 -14.13 2.14
C VAL A 216 7.07 -15.43 1.88
N LYS A 217 6.49 -16.54 2.36
CA LYS A 217 7.02 -17.92 2.28
C LYS A 217 6.33 -18.74 1.19
N GLU A 218 5.09 -18.39 0.86
CA GLU A 218 4.24 -19.10 -0.07
C GLU A 218 3.55 -18.10 -1.00
N ILE A 219 3.67 -18.35 -2.30
CA ILE A 219 3.00 -17.61 -3.37
C ILE A 219 2.33 -18.67 -4.24
N GLY A 220 1.01 -18.61 -4.37
CA GLY A 220 0.24 -19.53 -5.20
C GLY A 220 0.46 -19.28 -6.70
N PRO A 221 0.13 -20.25 -7.56
CA PRO A 221 0.21 -20.08 -9.01
C PRO A 221 -0.56 -18.86 -9.51
N CYS A 222 -0.14 -18.28 -10.64
CA CYS A 222 -0.84 -17.19 -11.32
C CYS A 222 -1.12 -15.94 -10.46
N ALA A 223 -0.47 -15.73 -9.31
CA ALA A 223 -0.85 -14.71 -8.33
C ALA A 223 -0.95 -13.27 -8.87
N TYR A 224 -0.24 -12.94 -9.96
CA TYR A 224 -0.28 -11.65 -10.68
C TYR A 224 -0.39 -11.86 -12.21
N ALA A 225 -1.08 -12.92 -12.64
CA ALA A 225 -1.31 -13.23 -14.06
C ALA A 225 -2.31 -12.26 -14.70
N ASP A 226 -2.29 -12.15 -16.03
CA ASP A 226 -3.22 -11.33 -16.83
C ASP A 226 -3.31 -9.86 -16.37
N CYS A 227 -2.19 -9.28 -15.89
CA CYS A 227 -2.09 -7.89 -15.45
C CYS A 227 -1.32 -7.05 -16.51
N PRO A 228 -1.97 -6.54 -17.57
CA PRO A 228 -1.27 -5.93 -18.71
C PRO A 228 -0.70 -4.52 -18.46
N TYR A 229 -0.94 -3.92 -17.29
CA TYR A 229 -0.35 -2.63 -16.89
C TYR A 229 0.67 -2.74 -15.75
N LEU A 230 0.89 -3.96 -15.23
CA LEU A 230 1.88 -4.26 -14.19
C LEU A 230 3.28 -4.05 -14.76
N GLN A 231 3.93 -2.95 -14.38
CA GLN A 231 5.25 -2.54 -14.88
C GLN A 231 6.40 -3.03 -14.00
N TYR A 232 6.18 -3.13 -12.69
CA TYR A 232 7.22 -3.41 -11.71
C TYR A 232 6.89 -4.66 -10.88
N ALA A 233 7.81 -5.62 -10.83
CA ALA A 233 7.76 -6.74 -9.90
C ALA A 233 9.00 -6.72 -9.00
N LEU A 234 8.81 -6.48 -7.70
CA LEU A 234 9.86 -6.20 -6.74
C LEU A 234 9.82 -7.24 -5.60
N PHE A 235 10.75 -8.20 -5.62
CA PHE A 235 10.84 -9.22 -4.58
C PHE A 235 11.80 -8.78 -3.48
N MET A 236 11.33 -8.69 -2.24
CA MET A 236 12.15 -8.16 -1.14
C MET A 236 13.15 -9.22 -0.64
N PRO A 237 14.39 -8.85 -0.25
CA PRO A 237 15.37 -9.79 0.30
C PRO A 237 14.79 -10.56 1.50
N GLY A 238 14.62 -11.87 1.32
CA GLY A 238 13.87 -12.74 2.23
C GLY A 238 12.93 -13.68 1.49
N CYS A 239 12.29 -13.20 0.41
CA CYS A 239 11.52 -14.05 -0.50
C CYS A 239 12.42 -15.14 -1.09
N THR A 240 11.97 -16.40 -1.03
CA THR A 240 12.75 -17.56 -1.53
C THR A 240 12.27 -18.08 -2.88
N MET A 241 11.11 -17.66 -3.37
CA MET A 241 10.48 -18.20 -4.57
C MET A 241 9.76 -17.15 -5.43
N ILE A 242 9.57 -17.50 -6.69
CA ILE A 242 8.62 -16.90 -7.64
C ILE A 242 7.69 -18.03 -8.08
N ALA A 243 6.37 -17.83 -8.03
CA ALA A 243 5.40 -18.91 -8.26
C ALA A 243 5.29 -19.35 -9.73
N GLU A 244 4.68 -20.52 -9.93
CA GLU A 244 4.22 -20.98 -11.24
C GLU A 244 3.29 -19.94 -11.88
N ALA A 245 3.51 -19.62 -13.16
CA ALA A 245 2.70 -18.70 -13.95
C ALA A 245 2.47 -17.31 -13.31
N MET A 246 3.30 -16.91 -12.33
CA MET A 246 3.05 -15.75 -11.46
C MET A 246 2.74 -14.45 -12.22
N PHE A 247 3.40 -14.22 -13.36
CA PHE A 247 3.19 -13.07 -14.25
C PHE A 247 2.81 -13.49 -15.67
N TYR A 248 2.17 -14.67 -15.82
CA TYR A 248 1.66 -15.16 -17.11
C TYR A 248 0.77 -14.10 -17.77
N MET A 249 1.01 -13.78 -19.05
CA MET A 249 0.27 -12.75 -19.81
C MET A 249 0.31 -11.32 -19.23
N SER A 250 1.10 -11.06 -18.19
CA SER A 250 1.31 -9.72 -17.62
C SER A 250 2.30 -8.93 -18.48
N ASN A 251 1.89 -8.73 -19.73
CA ASN A 251 2.61 -8.08 -20.83
C ASN A 251 2.87 -6.58 -20.59
N GLY A 252 2.52 -6.06 -19.41
CA GLY A 252 2.85 -4.71 -18.97
C GLY A 252 4.25 -4.57 -18.39
N LEU A 253 4.90 -5.67 -18.04
CA LEU A 253 6.12 -5.68 -17.22
C LEU A 253 7.27 -4.92 -17.90
N GLU A 254 8.11 -4.25 -17.11
CA GLU A 254 9.23 -3.42 -17.57
C GLU A 254 10.49 -3.62 -16.72
N MET A 255 10.33 -3.91 -15.43
CA MET A 255 11.42 -4.23 -14.51
C MET A 255 11.02 -5.36 -13.55
N VAL A 256 11.93 -6.32 -13.37
CA VAL A 256 11.85 -7.33 -12.31
C VAL A 256 13.11 -7.30 -11.46
N TYR A 257 12.94 -7.09 -10.15
CA TYR A 257 14.01 -7.23 -9.16
C TYR A 257 13.93 -8.61 -8.49
N ILE A 258 14.93 -9.45 -8.73
CA ILE A 258 15.03 -10.81 -8.19
C ILE A 258 16.23 -10.88 -7.22
N PRO A 259 16.02 -10.86 -5.89
CA PRO A 259 17.11 -10.90 -4.92
C PRO A 259 17.76 -12.28 -4.90
N SER A 260 19.01 -12.34 -4.46
CA SER A 260 19.78 -13.59 -4.32
C SER A 260 19.16 -14.62 -3.35
N THR A 261 18.15 -14.23 -2.55
CA THR A 261 17.37 -15.13 -1.71
C THR A 261 16.41 -16.03 -2.51
N VAL A 262 15.98 -15.59 -3.70
CA VAL A 262 15.14 -16.39 -4.62
C VAL A 262 15.97 -17.54 -5.22
N LYS A 263 15.53 -18.76 -4.90
CA LYS A 263 16.17 -20.02 -5.31
C LYS A 263 15.32 -20.76 -6.33
N ASP A 264 14.01 -20.66 -6.20
CA ASP A 264 13.04 -21.41 -6.98
C ASP A 264 12.19 -20.44 -7.82
N ILE A 265 12.12 -20.67 -9.13
CA ILE A 265 11.27 -19.91 -10.06
C ILE A 265 10.37 -20.93 -10.75
N GLY A 266 9.05 -20.76 -10.60
CA GLY A 266 8.05 -21.72 -11.06
C GLY A 266 7.90 -21.82 -12.58
N GLU A 267 7.21 -22.88 -13.02
CA GLU A 267 6.90 -23.10 -14.43
C GLU A 267 6.12 -21.91 -15.00
N SER A 268 6.47 -21.44 -16.20
CA SER A 268 5.82 -20.32 -16.90
C SER A 268 5.70 -18.99 -16.12
N ALA A 269 6.49 -18.78 -15.04
CA ALA A 269 6.42 -17.61 -14.16
C ALA A 269 6.42 -16.25 -14.88
N PHE A 270 7.01 -16.19 -16.07
CA PHE A 270 7.15 -15.00 -16.91
C PHE A 270 6.75 -15.24 -18.37
N ASP A 271 5.85 -16.21 -18.62
CA ASP A 271 5.40 -16.51 -19.99
C ASP A 271 4.70 -15.30 -20.62
N SER A 272 5.06 -15.01 -21.88
CA SER A 272 4.72 -13.80 -22.65
C SER A 272 5.52 -12.54 -22.29
N VAL A 273 6.49 -12.65 -21.37
CA VAL A 273 7.45 -11.61 -21.01
C VAL A 273 8.85 -11.95 -21.57
N ALA A 274 9.51 -10.99 -22.22
CA ALA A 274 10.89 -11.11 -22.72
C ALA A 274 11.85 -10.29 -21.88
N PHE A 275 13.11 -10.72 -21.78
CA PHE A 275 14.05 -10.16 -20.81
C PHE A 275 15.35 -9.64 -21.41
N TYR A 276 15.96 -8.66 -20.73
CA TYR A 276 17.23 -8.04 -21.07
C TYR A 276 18.16 -7.95 -19.86
N ASP A 277 19.46 -7.94 -20.16
CA ASP A 277 20.53 -7.62 -19.22
C ASP A 277 20.43 -6.16 -18.71
N ASN A 278 21.17 -5.86 -17.64
CA ASN A 278 21.21 -4.52 -17.03
C ASN A 278 21.57 -3.40 -18.02
N ASP A 279 22.42 -3.71 -19.01
CA ASP A 279 22.83 -2.77 -20.06
C ASP A 279 21.77 -2.57 -21.16
N GLY A 280 20.73 -3.41 -21.20
CA GLY A 280 19.67 -3.38 -22.21
C GLY A 280 20.12 -3.82 -23.61
N THR A 281 21.21 -4.59 -23.70
CA THR A 281 21.88 -4.96 -24.95
C THR A 281 21.70 -6.43 -25.32
N THR A 282 21.68 -7.33 -24.32
CA THR A 282 21.48 -8.76 -24.53
C THR A 282 20.06 -9.11 -24.16
N LEU A 283 19.30 -9.71 -25.09
CA LEU A 283 18.07 -10.41 -24.76
C LEU A 283 18.44 -11.63 -23.93
N LEU A 284 18.22 -11.58 -22.61
CA LEU A 284 18.37 -12.75 -21.76
C LEU A 284 17.30 -13.76 -22.17
N SER A 285 17.72 -14.97 -22.53
CA SER A 285 16.76 -16.05 -22.41
C SER A 285 16.56 -16.23 -20.90
N TYR A 286 15.31 -16.24 -20.44
CA TYR A 286 15.04 -16.64 -19.06
C TYR A 286 15.44 -18.13 -18.79
N LYS A 287 15.92 -18.86 -19.81
CA LYS A 287 16.63 -20.16 -19.74
C LYS A 287 18.10 -20.05 -19.33
N ASP A 288 18.70 -18.86 -19.47
CA ASP A 288 20.02 -18.53 -18.94
C ASP A 288 19.95 -18.25 -17.42
N LEU A 289 18.74 -17.99 -16.90
CA LEU A 289 18.44 -18.21 -15.47
C LEU A 289 18.47 -19.73 -15.20
N PRO A 290 19.16 -20.20 -14.16
CA PRO A 290 19.47 -21.61 -14.01
C PRO A 290 18.24 -22.48 -13.69
N GLY A 291 17.72 -23.22 -14.67
CA GLY A 291 16.93 -24.45 -14.42
C GLY A 291 15.82 -24.86 -15.38
N TYR A 292 15.57 -24.21 -16.53
CA TYR A 292 14.23 -24.29 -17.13
C TYR A 292 14.14 -24.12 -18.69
N GLU A 293 13.07 -24.63 -19.35
CA GLU A 293 12.81 -24.60 -20.81
C GLU A 293 11.38 -24.14 -21.21
N TYR A 294 11.20 -23.40 -22.31
CA TYR A 294 9.89 -22.93 -22.85
C TYR A 294 9.90 -22.65 -24.38
N LYS A 295 8.72 -22.45 -24.99
CA LYS A 295 8.47 -22.25 -26.42
C LYS A 295 7.43 -21.15 -26.77
N GLY A 296 7.87 -19.89 -26.75
CA GLY A 296 7.54 -18.84 -27.74
C GLY A 296 6.20 -18.07 -27.64
N GLY A 297 6.29 -16.74 -27.73
CA GLY A 297 5.17 -15.82 -27.92
C GLY A 297 5.58 -14.50 -28.61
N ASN A 298 4.66 -13.53 -28.70
CA ASN A 298 4.99 -12.14 -29.03
C ASN A 298 5.23 -11.40 -27.71
N GLU A 299 6.48 -11.13 -27.37
CA GLU A 299 6.89 -10.79 -26.00
C GLU A 299 7.15 -9.27 -25.80
N LYS A 300 6.76 -8.69 -24.66
CA LYS A 300 7.21 -7.33 -24.25
C LYS A 300 8.59 -7.42 -23.58
N LEU A 301 9.45 -6.45 -23.87
CA LEU A 301 10.84 -6.38 -23.46
C LEU A 301 10.99 -5.76 -22.04
N VAL A 302 11.66 -6.48 -21.14
CA VAL A 302 11.75 -6.20 -19.69
C VAL A 302 13.19 -6.25 -19.22
N ARG A 303 13.59 -5.41 -18.27
CA ARG A 303 14.90 -5.48 -17.64
C ARG A 303 14.84 -6.42 -16.43
N VAL A 304 15.67 -7.46 -16.43
CA VAL A 304 15.95 -8.21 -15.21
C VAL A 304 17.18 -7.56 -14.59
N SER A 305 17.04 -7.00 -13.40
CA SER A 305 18.21 -6.99 -12.52
C SER A 305 18.37 -8.43 -12.03
N GLU A 306 19.26 -9.18 -12.66
CA GLU A 306 19.63 -10.53 -12.21
C GLU A 306 20.04 -10.49 -10.73
N ARG A 307 20.12 -11.69 -10.12
CA ARG A 307 20.60 -11.95 -8.76
C ARG A 307 21.67 -10.96 -8.34
N SER A 308 21.22 -9.91 -7.67
CA SER A 308 21.98 -8.67 -7.64
C SER A 308 23.22 -8.92 -6.80
N ILE A 309 24.39 -8.86 -7.44
CA ILE A 309 25.63 -9.26 -6.80
C ILE A 309 25.92 -8.17 -5.78
N ILE A 310 25.91 -8.52 -4.50
CA ILE A 310 26.36 -7.61 -3.44
C ILE A 310 27.85 -7.34 -3.70
N ILE A 311 28.12 -6.20 -4.35
CA ILE A 311 29.47 -5.75 -4.71
C ILE A 311 30.11 -4.93 -3.58
N ALA A 312 29.30 -4.43 -2.65
CA ALA A 312 29.80 -3.83 -1.41
C ALA A 312 28.80 -3.98 -0.25
N GLU A 313 29.34 -4.03 0.95
CA GLU A 313 28.58 -4.06 2.19
C GLU A 313 29.35 -3.33 3.30
N GLY A 314 28.68 -3.02 4.40
CA GLY A 314 29.33 -2.49 5.59
C GLY A 314 28.36 -2.04 6.67
N GLU A 315 28.88 -1.32 7.66
CA GLU A 315 28.08 -0.70 8.72
C GLU A 315 27.71 0.74 8.35
N CYS A 316 26.52 1.18 8.77
CA CYS A 316 26.05 2.56 8.61
C CYS A 316 25.33 3.09 9.87
N GLY A 317 25.40 2.38 11.00
CA GLY A 317 24.71 2.71 12.25
C GLY A 317 24.99 1.73 13.39
N ASN A 318 24.40 1.99 14.55
CA ASN A 318 24.54 1.13 15.73
C ASN A 318 23.69 -0.15 15.59
N GLY A 319 24.32 -1.21 15.09
CA GLY A 319 23.62 -2.42 14.64
C GLY A 319 22.77 -2.15 13.41
N VAL A 320 23.30 -1.36 12.47
CA VAL A 320 22.71 -1.17 11.13
C VAL A 320 23.80 -1.40 10.10
N THR A 321 23.56 -2.36 9.21
CA THR A 321 24.40 -2.65 8.06
C THR A 321 23.72 -2.20 6.78
N TRP A 322 24.50 -2.07 5.72
CA TRP A 322 24.01 -1.85 4.37
C TRP A 322 24.67 -2.83 3.41
N THR A 323 23.97 -3.19 2.35
CA THR A 323 24.47 -3.90 1.18
C THR A 323 24.10 -3.11 -0.07
N TYR A 324 25.02 -3.02 -1.03
CA TYR A 324 24.80 -2.40 -2.32
C TYR A 324 25.14 -3.40 -3.42
N ASP A 325 24.27 -3.46 -4.42
CA ASP A 325 24.41 -4.38 -5.54
C ASP A 325 24.79 -3.70 -6.86
N ASP A 326 25.13 -4.51 -7.86
CA ASP A 326 25.51 -4.09 -9.20
C ASP A 326 24.35 -3.49 -10.02
N ALA A 327 23.10 -3.64 -9.59
CA ALA A 327 21.93 -3.00 -10.18
C ALA A 327 21.61 -1.61 -9.56
N GLY A 328 22.33 -1.22 -8.51
CA GLY A 328 22.20 0.10 -7.88
C GLY A 328 21.22 0.15 -6.71
N ASN A 329 20.79 -0.99 -6.17
CA ASN A 329 19.91 -1.03 -5.01
C ASN A 329 20.73 -0.98 -3.73
N LEU A 330 20.32 -0.13 -2.78
CA LEU A 330 20.92 -0.02 -1.46
C LEU A 330 19.94 -0.55 -0.42
N VAL A 331 20.27 -1.69 0.19
CA VAL A 331 19.47 -2.29 1.28
C VAL A 331 20.12 -1.94 2.61
N ILE A 332 19.36 -1.33 3.52
CA ILE A 332 19.80 -0.93 4.86
C ILE A 332 19.03 -1.77 5.87
N SER A 333 19.72 -2.52 6.73
CA SER A 333 19.09 -3.51 7.62
C SER A 333 19.64 -3.44 9.04
N LYS A 334 18.77 -3.65 10.03
CA LYS A 334 19.20 -3.85 11.42
C LYS A 334 19.93 -5.19 11.57
N THR A 335 21.05 -5.19 12.28
CA THR A 335 21.78 -6.42 12.64
C THR A 335 22.09 -6.47 14.14
N GLY A 336 22.01 -7.67 14.71
CA GLY A 336 22.33 -7.93 16.11
C GLY A 336 21.51 -7.11 17.12
N SER A 337 22.13 -6.81 18.26
CA SER A 337 21.50 -6.16 19.43
C SER A 337 21.60 -4.62 19.45
N GLY A 338 22.12 -3.99 18.38
CA GLY A 338 22.16 -2.53 18.29
C GLY A 338 20.78 -1.89 18.27
N ASN A 339 20.71 -0.58 18.48
CA ASN A 339 19.44 0.16 18.60
C ASN A 339 18.76 0.47 17.25
N GLY A 340 19.37 0.10 16.13
CA GLY A 340 18.81 0.34 14.79
C GLY A 340 19.01 1.76 14.27
N ALA A 341 19.75 2.62 14.96
CA ALA A 341 19.95 4.00 14.55
C ALA A 341 21.07 4.11 13.51
N MET A 342 20.78 4.65 12.32
CA MET A 342 21.82 5.07 11.38
C MET A 342 22.65 6.21 11.96
N TRP A 343 23.91 6.30 11.53
CA TRP A 343 24.77 7.44 11.86
C TRP A 343 24.35 8.71 11.12
N ASP A 344 24.54 9.86 11.76
CA ASP A 344 24.55 11.15 11.06
C ASP A 344 25.81 11.32 10.21
N TYR A 345 25.64 11.82 8.99
CA TYR A 345 26.69 12.10 8.01
C TYR A 345 26.78 13.60 7.71
N ASP A 346 27.79 14.00 6.93
CA ASP A 346 27.98 15.36 6.44
C ASP A 346 28.67 15.38 5.05
N THR A 347 28.81 16.55 4.45
CA THR A 347 29.36 16.73 3.08
C THR A 347 30.89 16.83 3.00
N LYS A 348 31.60 16.79 4.13
CA LYS A 348 33.04 17.08 4.26
C LYS A 348 33.83 15.90 4.82
N GLU A 349 33.60 15.57 6.08
CA GLU A 349 34.45 14.69 6.91
C GLU A 349 33.82 13.31 7.08
N LYS A 350 32.50 13.25 7.26
CA LYS A 350 31.76 12.01 7.48
C LYS A 350 30.73 11.75 6.38
N LYS A 351 31.21 11.50 5.17
CA LYS A 351 30.36 11.12 4.02
C LYS A 351 29.81 9.70 4.19
N THR A 352 28.70 9.39 3.51
CA THR A 352 28.10 8.05 3.53
C THR A 352 28.96 7.02 2.78
N PRO A 353 28.90 5.73 3.14
CA PRO A 353 29.70 4.70 2.48
C PRO A 353 29.44 4.61 0.96
N TRP A 354 28.17 4.64 0.54
CA TRP A 354 27.79 4.61 -0.88
C TRP A 354 28.27 5.85 -1.66
N TYR A 355 28.21 7.05 -1.06
CA TYR A 355 28.77 8.25 -1.71
C TYR A 355 30.30 8.17 -1.81
N GLN A 356 30.99 7.68 -0.78
CA GLN A 356 32.45 7.49 -0.80
C GLN A 356 32.89 6.50 -1.88
N GLN A 357 32.08 5.49 -2.16
CA GLN A 357 32.32 4.47 -3.19
C GLN A 357 31.82 4.88 -4.59
N GLY A 358 31.18 6.06 -4.72
CA GLY A 358 30.74 6.63 -6.01
C GLY A 358 29.46 6.03 -6.58
N PHE A 359 28.68 5.34 -5.76
CA PHE A 359 27.51 4.57 -6.19
C PHE A 359 26.36 5.43 -6.72
N GLN A 360 25.70 4.92 -7.76
CA GLN A 360 24.50 5.50 -8.36
C GLN A 360 23.30 4.76 -7.76
N VAL A 361 22.85 5.21 -6.59
CA VAL A 361 21.79 4.55 -5.83
C VAL A 361 20.43 4.81 -6.50
N ASN A 362 19.87 3.77 -7.11
CA ASN A 362 18.63 3.79 -7.90
C ASN A 362 17.39 3.52 -7.04
N THR A 363 17.50 2.57 -6.11
CA THR A 363 16.46 2.26 -5.11
C THR A 363 17.09 2.18 -3.71
N VAL A 364 16.31 2.51 -2.68
CA VAL A 364 16.68 2.22 -1.30
C VAL A 364 15.58 1.44 -0.60
N LEU A 365 15.98 0.32 0.00
CA LEU A 365 15.15 -0.45 0.91
C LEU A 365 15.70 -0.29 2.33
N ILE A 366 14.93 0.32 3.23
CA ILE A 366 15.22 0.31 4.65
C ILE A 366 14.36 -0.79 5.30
N ASN A 367 15.00 -1.82 5.83
CA ASN A 367 14.34 -2.97 6.43
C ASN A 367 13.97 -2.72 7.90
N ASP A 368 13.00 -3.50 8.37
CA ASP A 368 12.44 -3.38 9.71
C ASP A 368 13.48 -3.45 10.84
N GLY A 369 13.22 -2.63 11.87
CA GLY A 369 14.08 -2.47 13.03
C GLY A 369 15.11 -1.35 12.91
N VAL A 370 15.27 -0.74 11.72
CA VAL A 370 15.96 0.55 11.62
C VAL A 370 15.09 1.61 12.29
N THR A 371 15.66 2.37 13.24
CA THR A 371 14.92 3.31 14.11
C THR A 371 15.16 4.78 13.78
N SER A 372 16.22 5.09 13.02
CA SER A 372 16.46 6.45 12.53
C SER A 372 17.23 6.45 11.21
N ILE A 373 16.87 7.36 10.31
CA ILE A 373 17.67 7.72 9.14
C ILE A 373 18.51 8.94 9.52
N GLY A 374 19.84 8.83 9.45
CA GLY A 374 20.73 9.89 9.88
C GLY A 374 20.81 11.08 8.92
N ASN A 375 21.34 12.19 9.41
CA ASN A 375 21.58 13.40 8.60
C ASN A 375 22.37 13.05 7.34
N TYR A 376 22.03 13.68 6.21
CA TYR A 376 22.67 13.51 4.89
C TYR A 376 22.71 12.08 4.31
N ALA A 377 21.96 11.11 4.85
CA ALA A 377 22.06 9.69 4.45
C ALA A 377 22.05 9.44 2.93
N LEU A 378 21.02 9.87 2.20
CA LEU A 378 20.93 9.76 0.74
C LEU A 378 21.17 11.09 0.03
N ASN A 379 21.93 12.01 0.66
CA ASN A 379 22.21 13.31 0.08
C ASN A 379 22.92 13.18 -1.28
N GLY A 380 22.31 13.71 -2.34
CA GLY A 380 22.86 13.64 -3.69
C GLY A 380 22.74 12.28 -4.36
N ALA A 381 21.85 11.38 -3.91
CA ALA A 381 21.48 10.17 -4.63
C ALA A 381 20.68 10.52 -5.90
N ALA A 382 21.38 11.04 -6.91
CA ALA A 382 20.78 11.70 -8.06
C ALA A 382 20.03 10.78 -9.03
N THR A 383 20.20 9.46 -8.92
CA THR A 383 19.46 8.45 -9.70
C THR A 383 18.33 7.77 -8.92
N LEU A 384 18.12 8.14 -7.65
CA LEU A 384 17.15 7.51 -6.76
C LEU A 384 15.71 7.78 -7.22
N THR A 385 14.98 6.71 -7.53
CA THR A 385 13.56 6.76 -7.94
C THR A 385 12.60 6.19 -6.90
N TYR A 386 13.06 5.27 -6.03
CA TYR A 386 12.20 4.60 -5.04
C TYR A 386 12.87 4.48 -3.67
N VAL A 387 12.11 4.72 -2.60
CA VAL A 387 12.54 4.54 -1.22
C VAL A 387 11.44 3.83 -0.43
N SER A 388 11.75 2.67 0.14
CA SER A 388 10.91 2.03 1.16
C SER A 388 11.46 2.38 2.55
N ILE A 389 10.60 2.92 3.42
CA ILE A 389 10.91 3.27 4.81
C ILE A 389 9.95 2.47 5.72
N PRO A 390 10.43 1.78 6.77
CA PRO A 390 9.59 0.96 7.63
C PRO A 390 9.04 1.78 8.80
N SER A 391 7.86 1.40 9.30
CA SER A 391 7.19 2.02 10.47
C SER A 391 8.01 2.00 11.78
N THR A 392 9.07 1.19 11.81
CA THR A 392 10.05 1.14 12.90
C THR A 392 10.94 2.40 12.98
N VAL A 393 11.08 3.16 11.88
CA VAL A 393 11.78 4.47 11.88
C VAL A 393 10.99 5.51 12.67
N LYS A 394 11.68 6.24 13.54
CA LYS A 394 11.12 7.31 14.39
C LYS A 394 11.61 8.70 14.00
N THR A 395 12.80 8.81 13.43
CA THR A 395 13.38 10.09 13.05
C THR A 395 14.08 10.02 11.69
N ILE A 396 13.96 11.09 10.91
CA ILE A 396 14.65 11.29 9.64
C ILE A 396 15.48 12.56 9.75
N GLY A 397 16.80 12.47 9.51
CA GLY A 397 17.75 13.54 9.74
C GLY A 397 17.71 14.69 8.72
N ASP A 398 18.43 15.76 9.04
CA ASP A 398 18.64 16.92 8.18
C ASP A 398 19.20 16.49 6.82
N LYS A 399 18.61 17.00 5.73
CA LYS A 399 19.07 16.75 4.35
C LYS A 399 19.17 15.27 3.94
N ALA A 400 18.48 14.37 4.64
CA ALA A 400 18.57 12.93 4.42
C ALA A 400 18.24 12.49 2.98
N PHE A 401 17.36 13.18 2.26
CA PHE A 401 16.99 12.92 0.87
C PHE A 401 17.26 14.13 -0.05
N ALA A 402 18.05 15.11 0.38
CA ALA A 402 18.26 16.33 -0.40
C ALA A 402 19.09 16.04 -1.66
N TYR A 403 18.73 16.68 -2.77
CA TYR A 403 19.25 16.47 -4.13
C TYR A 403 18.96 15.08 -4.74
N CYS A 404 17.95 14.34 -4.24
CA CYS A 404 17.39 13.17 -4.92
C CYS A 404 16.52 13.60 -6.11
N VAL A 405 17.15 14.10 -7.17
CA VAL A 405 16.47 14.82 -8.27
C VAL A 405 15.51 13.96 -9.12
N GLN A 406 15.58 12.63 -9.04
CA GLN A 406 14.71 11.70 -9.78
C GLN A 406 13.51 11.18 -8.96
N LEU A 407 13.53 11.33 -7.64
CA LEU A 407 12.47 10.85 -6.75
C LEU A 407 11.18 11.64 -7.01
N SER A 408 10.12 10.94 -7.43
CA SER A 408 8.81 11.52 -7.78
C SER A 408 7.78 11.45 -6.66
N GLU A 409 7.88 10.43 -5.82
CA GLU A 409 6.97 10.17 -4.71
C GLU A 409 7.77 9.72 -3.48
N ILE A 410 7.26 9.96 -2.27
CA ILE A 410 7.74 9.28 -1.07
C ILE A 410 6.63 9.19 -0.01
N GLU A 411 6.51 8.01 0.59
CA GLU A 411 5.72 7.82 1.81
C GLU A 411 6.64 7.93 3.04
N ILE A 412 6.25 8.77 3.99
CA ILE A 412 6.81 8.73 5.34
C ILE A 412 5.87 7.89 6.22
N PRO A 413 6.31 6.72 6.73
CA PRO A 413 5.42 5.75 7.33
C PRO A 413 4.94 6.17 8.72
N GLU A 414 3.73 5.73 9.08
CA GLU A 414 3.20 5.90 10.44
C GLU A 414 4.13 5.30 11.50
N GLY A 415 4.62 6.17 12.39
CA GLY A 415 5.66 5.88 13.35
C GLY A 415 6.74 6.97 13.43
N VAL A 416 6.95 7.75 12.35
CA VAL A 416 7.93 8.85 12.30
C VAL A 416 7.41 10.07 13.03
N THR A 417 8.12 10.51 14.08
CA THR A 417 7.71 11.66 14.91
C THR A 417 8.51 12.94 14.61
N SER A 418 9.66 12.84 13.93
CA SER A 418 10.50 14.00 13.60
C SER A 418 11.18 13.86 12.25
N ILE A 419 11.16 14.93 11.45
CA ILE A 419 11.89 15.04 10.18
C ILE A 419 12.73 16.32 10.19
N GLY A 420 14.00 16.21 9.80
CA GLY A 420 15.00 17.27 9.86
C GLY A 420 14.86 18.37 8.80
N ALA A 421 15.65 19.42 8.96
CA ALA A 421 15.69 20.56 8.07
C ALA A 421 16.19 20.19 6.67
N ASN A 422 15.63 20.84 5.65
CA ASN A 422 16.01 20.62 4.25
C ASN A 422 15.97 19.15 3.79
N VAL A 423 15.15 18.28 4.39
CA VAL A 423 15.14 16.82 4.14
C VAL A 423 15.01 16.45 2.65
N PHE A 424 14.19 17.16 1.86
CA PHE A 424 13.95 16.95 0.43
C PHE A 424 14.41 18.16 -0.42
N ASP A 425 15.38 18.92 0.08
CA ASP A 425 15.89 20.13 -0.58
C ASP A 425 16.43 19.78 -1.99
N TRP A 426 15.83 20.34 -3.03
CA TRP A 426 16.06 20.08 -4.46
C TRP A 426 15.67 18.68 -4.98
N CYS A 427 14.69 18.00 -4.38
CA CYS A 427 14.02 16.86 -5.04
C CYS A 427 13.13 17.35 -6.19
N MET A 428 13.74 17.64 -7.34
CA MET A 428 13.10 18.39 -8.43
C MET A 428 11.89 17.70 -9.06
N LYS A 429 11.87 16.36 -9.12
CA LYS A 429 10.74 15.58 -9.63
C LYS A 429 9.62 15.32 -8.61
N LEU A 430 9.89 15.50 -7.32
CA LEU A 430 8.98 15.14 -6.23
C LEU A 430 7.67 15.91 -6.40
N SER A 431 6.59 15.15 -6.64
CA SER A 431 5.23 15.63 -6.89
C SER A 431 4.25 15.13 -5.84
N ASP A 432 4.51 13.99 -5.21
CA ASP A 432 3.70 13.43 -4.13
C ASP A 432 4.55 13.18 -2.87
N VAL A 433 3.97 13.48 -1.70
CA VAL A 433 4.57 13.26 -0.39
C VAL A 433 3.47 12.95 0.63
N SER A 434 3.41 11.69 1.06
CA SER A 434 2.57 11.30 2.20
C SER A 434 3.32 11.53 3.52
N LEU A 435 2.68 12.25 4.46
CA LEU A 435 3.19 12.54 5.80
C LEU A 435 2.30 11.88 6.87
N PRO A 436 2.88 11.24 7.90
CA PRO A 436 2.11 10.48 8.87
C PRO A 436 1.45 11.39 9.90
N SER A 437 0.30 10.97 10.41
CA SER A 437 -0.39 11.61 11.54
C SER A 437 0.44 11.62 12.82
N THR A 438 1.41 10.72 12.96
CA THR A 438 2.37 10.68 14.09
C THR A 438 3.47 11.75 14.06
N LEU A 439 3.58 12.56 13.00
CA LEU A 439 4.65 13.57 12.84
C LEU A 439 4.49 14.78 13.77
N GLU A 440 5.32 14.88 14.81
CA GLU A 440 5.26 15.99 15.79
C GLU A 440 6.08 17.23 15.38
N THR A 441 7.20 17.04 14.66
CA THR A 441 8.14 18.13 14.34
C THR A 441 8.70 18.01 12.93
N PHE A 442 8.85 19.16 12.25
CA PHE A 442 9.28 19.24 10.86
C PHE A 442 10.26 20.39 10.65
N GLY A 443 11.43 20.11 10.08
CA GLY A 443 12.51 21.08 9.96
C GLY A 443 12.33 22.11 8.84
N ASP A 444 12.95 23.28 9.04
CA ASP A 444 12.93 24.40 8.09
C ASP A 444 13.28 23.95 6.66
N LYS A 445 12.53 24.48 5.68
CA LYS A 445 12.81 24.33 4.24
C LYS A 445 12.89 22.89 3.73
N ALA A 446 12.22 21.94 4.38
CA ALA A 446 12.17 20.53 3.98
C ALA A 446 11.97 20.32 2.47
N PHE A 447 10.97 20.97 1.86
CA PHE A 447 10.63 20.87 0.43
C PHE A 447 11.19 22.01 -0.44
N SER A 448 12.27 22.67 0.02
CA SER A 448 12.90 23.77 -0.73
C SER A 448 13.35 23.29 -2.12
N GLY A 449 12.80 23.83 -3.19
CA GLY A 449 13.20 23.46 -4.55
C GLY A 449 12.57 22.17 -5.11
N CYS A 450 11.62 21.55 -4.40
CA CYS A 450 10.66 20.62 -5.01
C CYS A 450 9.77 21.41 -5.97
N ARG A 451 9.94 21.20 -7.29
CA ARG A 451 9.29 22.04 -8.32
C ARG A 451 7.96 21.50 -8.83
N ASN A 452 7.75 20.20 -8.67
CA ASN A 452 6.56 19.49 -9.11
C ASN A 452 5.58 19.21 -7.95
N LEU A 453 5.94 19.57 -6.72
CA LEU A 453 5.09 19.41 -5.54
C LEU A 453 4.06 20.55 -5.54
N GLU A 454 2.89 20.30 -6.11
CA GLU A 454 1.83 21.30 -6.26
C GLU A 454 1.04 21.49 -4.95
N GLU A 455 0.80 20.41 -4.22
CA GLU A 455 0.14 20.41 -2.92
C GLU A 455 0.84 19.46 -1.94
N ILE A 456 0.55 19.64 -0.65
CA ILE A 456 0.97 18.71 0.41
C ILE A 456 0.03 18.81 1.60
N THR A 457 -0.44 17.67 2.10
CA THR A 457 -1.27 17.60 3.31
C THR A 457 -0.37 17.64 4.55
N ILE A 458 -0.57 18.68 5.37
CA ILE A 458 0.20 18.89 6.60
C ILE A 458 -0.54 18.24 7.77
N PRO A 459 0.05 17.27 8.49
CA PRO A 459 -0.62 16.58 9.59
C PRO A 459 -0.87 17.52 10.78
N GLY A 460 -2.07 17.45 11.38
CA GLY A 460 -2.52 18.36 12.44
C GLY A 460 -1.81 18.20 13.80
N SER A 461 -0.93 17.23 13.93
CA SER A 461 -0.10 16.93 15.11
C SER A 461 1.17 17.79 15.22
N LEU A 462 1.53 18.50 14.15
CA LEU A 462 2.74 19.32 14.08
C LEU A 462 2.73 20.47 15.09
N LYS A 463 3.79 20.53 15.92
CA LYS A 463 4.01 21.57 16.92
C LYS A 463 4.90 22.66 16.33
N ASN A 464 4.42 23.92 16.40
CA ASN A 464 5.15 25.14 16.00
C ASN A 464 6.38 25.43 16.87
#